data_AF-A0A8T7LUL4-F1
#
_entry.id   AF-A0A8T7LUL4-F1
#
_cell.length_a   1.000
_cell.length_b   1.000
_cell.length_c   1.000
_cell.angle_alpha   90.00
_cell.angle_beta   90.00
_cell.angle_gamma   90.00
#
_symmetry.space_group_name_H-M   'P 1'
#
loop_
_entity.id
_entity.type
_entity.pdbx_description
1 polymer ?
#
loop_
_entity_poly.entity_id
_entity_poly.type
_entity_poly.pdbx_seq_one_letter_code
_entity_poly.pdbx_strand_id
1 'polypeptide(L)' 'MDTSVRSHCDIFRSLEGKVKPPLIVPGLSAPDFELTDVNGNLIRLSDFRGKKPVVLAFLRGFM' A
#
# COMPACT_ATOMS: atom_id res chain seq x y z
N MET A 1 25.43 34.87 14.25
CA MET A 1 24.31 34.08 14.80
C MET A 1 23.13 34.45 13.91
N ASP A 2 22.71 33.68 12.91
CA ASP A 2 21.68 32.63 13.06
C ASP A 2 21.52 31.81 11.76
N THR A 3 22.61 31.33 11.17
CA THR A 3 22.55 30.49 9.96
C THR A 3 22.16 29.04 10.27
N SER A 4 22.15 28.64 11.55
CA SER A 4 21.87 27.25 11.98
C SER A 4 20.37 26.91 12.04
N VAL A 5 19.48 27.88 12.24
CA VAL A 5 18.03 27.64 12.34
C VAL A 5 17.35 27.42 10.99
N ARG A 6 17.98 27.81 9.87
CA ARG A 6 17.39 27.58 8.53
C ARG A 6 17.53 26.12 8.08
N SER A 7 18.63 25.47 8.45
CA SER A 7 18.89 24.07 8.08
C SER A 7 17.94 23.08 8.76
N HIS A 8 17.33 23.44 9.90
CA HIS A 8 16.47 22.53 10.67
C HIS A 8 14.99 22.56 10.24
N CYS A 9 14.55 23.59 9.49
CA CYS A 9 13.18 23.67 8.97
C CYS A 9 13.03 23.17 7.53
N ASP A 10 14.14 23.05 6.77
CA ASP A 10 14.08 22.67 5.35
C ASP A 10 13.97 21.15 5.13
N ILE A 11 14.16 20.32 6.16
CA ILE A 11 14.04 18.85 6.06
C ILE A 11 12.56 18.40 6.04
N PHE A 12 11.63 19.19 6.56
CA PHE A 12 10.21 18.83 6.59
C PHE A 12 9.42 19.17 5.32
N ARG A 13 10.02 19.83 4.32
CA ARG A 13 9.36 20.24 3.07
C ARG A 13 9.57 19.27 1.91
N SER A 14 9.60 17.96 2.18
CA SER A 14 9.69 16.94 1.12
C SER A 14 8.63 15.85 1.28
N LEU A 15 7.39 16.24 1.55
CA LEU A 15 6.22 15.35 1.45
C LEU A 15 5.09 15.95 0.58
N GLU A 16 5.38 16.94 -0.25
CA GLU A 16 4.45 17.41 -1.30
C GLU A 16 4.52 16.53 -2.57
N GLY A 17 4.78 15.23 -2.36
CA GLY A 17 4.71 14.18 -3.38
C GLY A 17 3.99 12.93 -2.86
N LYS A 18 3.22 13.04 -1.77
CA LYS A 18 2.36 11.95 -1.31
C LYS A 18 1.21 11.78 -2.30
N VAL A 19 1.38 10.84 -3.23
CA VAL A 19 0.29 10.22 -3.98
C VAL A 19 -0.80 9.88 -2.96
N LYS A 20 -1.90 10.65 -2.94
CA LYS A 20 -3.11 10.22 -2.24
C LYS A 20 -3.44 8.86 -2.84
N PRO A 21 -3.50 7.77 -2.04
CA PRO A 21 -3.92 6.48 -2.57
C PRO A 21 -5.24 6.71 -3.32
N PRO A 22 -5.35 6.23 -4.57
CA PRO A 22 -6.60 6.39 -5.29
C PRO A 22 -7.73 5.83 -4.43
N LEU A 23 -8.79 6.62 -4.29
CA LEU A 23 -10.00 6.17 -3.63
C LEU A 23 -10.46 4.89 -4.34
N ILE A 24 -10.82 3.87 -3.59
CA ILE A 24 -11.29 2.60 -4.18
C ILE A 24 -12.68 2.85 -4.75
N VAL A 25 -12.79 2.75 -6.07
CA VAL A 25 -14.03 2.96 -6.84
C VAL A 25 -14.33 1.69 -7.65
N PRO A 26 -15.59 1.24 -7.76
CA PRO A 26 -15.95 0.12 -8.62
C PRO A 26 -15.43 0.28 -10.06
N GLY A 27 -15.01 -0.82 -10.66
CA GLY A 27 -14.44 -0.84 -12.02
C GLY A 27 -12.94 -0.56 -12.10
N LEU A 28 -12.32 -0.03 -11.04
CA LEU A 28 -10.86 0.02 -10.94
C LEU A 28 -10.29 -1.37 -10.66
N SER A 29 -9.15 -1.65 -11.28
CA SER A 29 -8.39 -2.85 -10.95
C SER A 29 -7.91 -2.80 -9.51
N ALA A 30 -8.11 -3.89 -8.77
CA ALA A 30 -7.57 -4.02 -7.42
C ALA A 30 -6.04 -3.81 -7.43
N PRO A 31 -5.46 -3.05 -6.48
CA PRO A 31 -4.01 -2.93 -6.34
C PRO A 31 -3.35 -4.28 -6.10
N ASP A 32 -2.16 -4.50 -6.65
CA ASP A 32 -1.42 -5.73 -6.41
C ASP A 32 -0.81 -5.74 -5.00
N PHE A 33 -0.75 -6.91 -4.39
CA PHE A 33 -0.09 -7.13 -3.10
C PHE A 33 0.38 -8.58 -3.00
N GLU A 34 1.31 -8.81 -2.08
CA GLU A 34 1.83 -10.13 -1.76
C GLU A 34 1.74 -10.39 -0.25
N LEU A 35 1.34 -11.61 0.11
CA LEU A 35 1.23 -12.06 1.49
C LEU A 35 1.79 -13.47 1.60
N THR A 36 2.32 -13.79 2.77
CA THR A 36 2.64 -15.17 3.13
C THR A 36 1.36 -15.85 3.63
N ASP A 37 1.04 -17.01 3.07
CA ASP A 37 -0.07 -17.84 3.56
C ASP A 37 0.27 -18.51 4.91
N VAL A 38 -0.68 -19.25 5.46
CA VAL A 38 -0.51 -19.97 6.74
C VAL A 38 0.56 -21.09 6.70
N ASN A 39 0.95 -21.53 5.49
CA ASN A 39 1.95 -22.56 5.28
C ASN A 39 3.34 -21.98 4.95
N GLY A 40 3.48 -20.65 4.90
CA GLY A 40 4.73 -19.98 4.54
C GLY A 40 4.92 -19.71 3.04
N ASN A 41 3.92 -20.00 2.19
CA ASN A 41 4.02 -19.76 0.76
C ASN A 41 3.76 -18.29 0.44
N LEU A 42 4.58 -17.70 -0.42
CA LEU A 42 4.33 -16.35 -0.95
C LEU A 42 3.22 -16.41 -1.99
N ILE A 43 2.17 -15.62 -1.79
CA ILE A 43 1.00 -15.53 -2.67
C ILE A 43 0.85 -14.09 -3.15
N ARG A 44 0.63 -13.88 -4.46
CA ARG A 44 0.38 -12.57 -5.06
C ARG A 44 -1.04 -12.46 -5.59
N LEU A 45 -1.67 -11.29 -5.48
CA LEU A 45 -3.02 -11.07 -6.03
C LEU A 45 -3.02 -11.20 -7.56
N SER A 46 -1.95 -10.75 -8.22
CA SER A 46 -1.77 -10.85 -9.67
C SER A 46 -1.88 -12.28 -10.22
N ASP A 47 -1.51 -13.30 -9.43
CA ASP A 47 -1.57 -14.71 -9.83
C ASP A 47 -3.00 -15.22 -10.06
N PHE A 48 -4.01 -14.53 -9.51
CA PHE A 48 -5.43 -14.90 -9.62
C PHE A 48 -6.18 -14.13 -10.72
N ARG A 49 -5.57 -13.11 -11.33
CA ARG A 49 -6.21 -12.31 -12.38
C ARG A 49 -6.58 -13.18 -13.59
N GLY A 50 -7.78 -12.98 -14.15
CA GLY A 50 -8.24 -13.65 -15.37
C GLY A 50 -8.57 -15.14 -15.25
N LYS A 51 -8.32 -15.78 -14.10
CA LYS A 51 -8.61 -17.20 -13.89
C LYS A 51 -10.04 -17.42 -13.38
N LYS A 52 -10.43 -16.70 -12.32
CA LYS A 52 -11.73 -16.80 -11.64
C LYS A 52 -12.06 -15.48 -10.93
N PRO A 53 -13.34 -15.20 -10.60
CA PRO A 53 -13.69 -14.12 -9.68
C PRO A 53 -12.98 -14.29 -8.32
N VAL A 54 -12.49 -13.19 -7.75
CA VAL A 54 -11.74 -13.17 -6.49
C VAL A 54 -12.45 -12.24 -5.50
N VAL A 55 -12.59 -12.70 -4.25
CA VAL A 55 -13.13 -11.91 -3.14
C VAL A 55 -12.04 -11.73 -2.09
N LEU A 56 -11.82 -10.49 -1.65
CA LEU A 56 -10.89 -10.17 -0.55
C LEU A 56 -11.67 -9.97 0.74
N ALA A 57 -11.39 -10.82 1.73
CA ALA A 57 -11.95 -10.73 3.07
C ALA A 57 -10.85 -10.35 4.06
N PHE A 58 -10.91 -9.14 4.61
CA PHE A 58 -10.01 -8.69 5.68
C PHE A 58 -10.60 -9.09 7.03
N LEU A 59 -10.04 -10.12 7.64
CA LEU A 59 -10.49 -10.59 8.96
C LEU A 59 -9.66 -9.92 10.06
N ARG A 60 -10.27 -9.72 11.23
CA ARG A 60 -9.62 -9.06 12.38
C ARG A 60 -8.69 -9.98 13.19
N GLY A 61 -8.69 -11.28 12.90
CA GLY A 61 -7.80 -12.26 13.54
C GLY A 61 -8.11 -13.66 13.04
N PHE A 62 -7.07 -14.40 12.69
CA PHE A 62 -7.09 -15.85 12.50
C PHE A 62 -6.41 -16.44 13.74
N MET A 63 -7.11 -17.36 14.41
CA MET A 63 -6.62 -18.10 15.58
C MET A 63 -5.96 -19.39 15.13
#